data_AF-A0A2U1K9F3-F1
#
_entry.id   AF-A0A2U1K9F3-F1
#
_cell.length_a   1.000
_cell.length_b   1.000
_cell.length_c   1.000
_cell.angle_alpha   90.00
_cell.angle_beta   90.00
_cell.angle_gamma   90.00
#
_symmetry.space_group_name_H-M   'P 1'
#
loop_
_entity.id
_entity.type
_entity.pdbx_description
1 polymer ?
#
loop_
_entity_poly.entity_id
_entity_poly.type
_entity_poly.pdbx_seq_one_letter_code
_entity_poly.pdbx_strand_id
1 'polypeptide(L)' 'MLDPSVPDWPQDEALGFAKLALQCAELKRKDRPDLGKVVLPELARLRDLGQESMGPFTEVFFSFS' A
#
# COMPACT_ATOMS: atom_id res chain seq x y z
N MET A 1 15.04 0.61 1.47
CA MET A 1 15.64 0.13 0.22
C MET A 1 14.56 -0.70 -0.47
N LEU A 2 14.21 -0.42 -1.73
CA LEU A 2 13.28 -1.24 -2.51
C LEU A 2 14.03 -2.44 -3.10
N ASP A 3 13.32 -3.50 -3.43
CA ASP A 3 13.93 -4.70 -4.01
C ASP A 3 14.48 -4.39 -5.41
N PRO A 4 15.79 -4.52 -5.64
CA PRO A 4 16.40 -4.25 -6.94
C PRO A 4 15.99 -5.27 -8.03
N SER A 5 15.41 -6.41 -7.65
CA SER A 5 14.99 -7.47 -8.57
C SER A 5 13.69 -7.14 -9.33
N VAL A 6 12.94 -6.13 -8.86
CA VAL A 6 11.69 -5.69 -9.49
C VAL A 6 11.95 -4.36 -10.22
N PRO A 7 11.78 -4.31 -11.55
CA PRO A 7 11.87 -3.07 -12.31
C PRO A 7 10.62 -2.19 -12.11
N ASP A 8 10.76 -0.89 -12.39
CA ASP A 8 9.65 0.06 -12.51
C ASP A 8 8.74 0.20 -11.27
N TRP A 9 9.34 0.21 -10.08
CA TRP A 9 8.61 0.50 -8.85
C TRP A 9 7.85 1.84 -8.93
N PRO A 10 6.59 1.89 -8.46
CA PRO A 10 5.90 3.17 -8.20
C PRO A 10 6.57 3.86 -7.01
N GLN A 11 7.63 4.62 -7.31
CA GLN A 11 8.61 5.06 -6.32
C GLN A 11 7.98 5.99 -5.29
N ASP A 12 7.07 6.87 -5.72
CA ASP A 12 6.37 7.81 -4.86
C ASP A 12 5.41 7.11 -3.90
N GLU A 13 4.63 6.14 -4.40
CA GLU A 13 3.67 5.38 -3.59
C GLU A 13 4.37 4.40 -2.66
N ALA A 14 5.44 3.75 -3.12
CA ALA A 14 6.27 2.89 -2.30
C ALA A 14 6.93 3.68 -1.15
N LEU A 15 7.40 4.90 -1.43
CA LEU A 15 7.97 5.78 -0.43
C LEU A 15 6.92 6.33 0.54
N GLY A 16 5.72 6.68 0.03
CA GLY A 16 4.57 7.06 0.85
C GLY A 16 4.16 5.95 1.81
N PHE A 17 4.05 4.71 1.31
CA PHE A 17 3.73 3.54 2.11
C PHE A 17 4.80 3.25 3.17
N ALA A 18 6.09 3.36 2.81
CA ALA A 18 7.18 3.16 3.77
C ALA A 18 7.15 4.19 4.92
N LYS A 19 6.84 5.46 4.62
CA LYS A 19 6.67 6.51 5.64
C LYS A 19 5.49 6.22 6.56
N LEU A 20 4.35 5.80 6.01
CA LEU A 20 3.18 5.41 6.79
C LEU A 20 3.49 4.21 7.70
N ALA A 21 4.19 3.19 7.18
CA ALA A 21 4.60 2.03 7.96
C ALA A 21 5.53 2.39 9.12
N LEU A 22 6.48 3.32 8.89
CA LEU A 22 7.33 3.88 9.94
C LEU A 22 6.52 4.56 11.04
N GLN A 23 5.55 5.39 10.67
CA GLN A 23 4.65 6.05 11.63
C GLN A 23 3.82 5.04 12.44
N CYS A 24 3.36 3.96 11.80
CA CYS A 24 2.68 2.87 12.50
C CYS A 24 3.58 2.13 13.50
N ALA A 25 4.89 2.05 13.22
CA ALA A 25 5.89 1.37 14.04
C ALA A 25 6.47 2.26 15.17
N GLU A 26 6.00 3.49 15.34
CA GLU A 26 6.47 4.39 16.40
C GLU A 26 6.36 3.77 17.79
N LEU A 27 7.38 3.95 18.62
CA LEU A 27 7.45 3.39 19.99
C LEU A 27 6.31 3.89 20.87
N LYS A 28 5.92 5.15 20.69
CA LYS A 28 4.87 5.80 21.48
C LYS A 28 3.53 5.61 20.80
N ARG A 29 2.57 5.04 21.52
CA ARG A 29 1.20 4.79 21.02
C ARG A 29 0.51 6.05 20.48
N LYS A 30 0.77 7.22 21.09
CA LYS A 30 0.15 8.49 20.72
C LYS A 30 0.67 9.08 19.39
N ASP A 31 1.86 8.68 18.97
CA ASP A 31 2.49 9.21 17.75
C ASP A 31 2.12 8.34 16.53
N ARG A 32 1.50 7.17 16.78
CA ARG A 32 0.95 6.32 15.72
C ARG A 32 -0.29 6.94 15.12
N PRO A 33 -0.46 6.85 13.79
CA PRO A 33 -1.62 7.40 13.09
C PRO A 33 -2.89 6.63 13.45
N ASP A 34 -4.04 7.29 13.29
CA ASP A 34 -5.34 6.67 13.48
C ASP A 34 -5.60 5.63 12.38
N LEU A 35 -5.94 4.41 12.81
CA LEU A 35 -6.17 3.30 11.90
C LEU A 35 -7.32 3.59 10.92
N GLY A 36 -8.45 4.09 11.42
CA GLY A 36 -9.65 4.29 10.61
C GLY A 36 -9.60 5.54 9.73
N LYS A 37 -8.93 6.60 10.20
CA LYS A 37 -8.93 7.90 9.54
C LYS A 37 -7.73 8.16 8.65
N VAL A 38 -6.60 7.49 8.90
CA VAL A 38 -5.35 7.74 8.17
C VAL A 38 -4.87 6.48 7.47
N VAL A 39 -4.71 5.37 8.20
CA VAL A 39 -4.10 4.16 7.65
C VAL A 39 -5.01 3.48 6.62
N LEU A 40 -6.27 3.22 6.97
CA LEU A 40 -7.20 2.52 6.08
C LEU A 40 -7.47 3.30 4.77
N PRO A 41 -7.68 4.62 4.76
CA PRO A 41 -7.84 5.37 3.51
C PRO A 41 -6.60 5.29 2.60
N GLU A 42 -5.39 5.38 3.15
CA GLU A 42 -4.17 5.32 2.34
C GLU A 42 -3.94 3.91 1.78
N LEU A 43 -4.20 2.86 2.57
CA LEU A 43 -4.17 1.48 2.10
C LEU A 43 -5.21 1.20 1.01
N ALA A 44 -6.40 1.78 1.12
CA ALA A 44 -7.42 1.67 0.08
C ALA A 44 -6.95 2.31 -1.24
N ARG A 45 -6.35 3.50 -1.19
CA ARG A 45 -5.76 4.15 -2.37
C ARG A 45 -4.66 3.30 -3.02
N LEU A 46 -3.79 2.70 -2.21
CA LEU A 46 -2.72 1.81 -2.70
C LEU A 46 -3.26 0.50 -3.30
N ARG A 47 -4.33 -0.05 -2.72
CA ARG A 47 -5.06 -1.19 -3.30
C ARG A 47 -5.60 -0.82 -4.67
N ASP A 48 -6.25 0.32 -4.80
CA ASP A 48 -6.87 0.75 -6.06
C ASP A 48 -5.80 0.94 -7.16
N LEU A 49 -4.64 1.53 -6.82
CA LEU A 49 -3.48 1.59 -7.71
C LEU A 49 -2.99 0.19 -8.16
N GLY A 50 -2.94 -0.76 -7.22
CA GLY A 50 -2.59 -2.15 -7.52
C GLY A 50 -3.61 -2.82 -8.45
N GLN A 51 -4.89 -2.51 -8.28
CA GLN A 51 -5.97 -3.03 -9.11
C GLN A 51 -5.99 -2.40 -10.52
N GLU A 52 -5.59 -1.14 -10.66
CA GLU A 52 -5.43 -0.50 -11.97
C GLU A 52 -4.24 -1.09 -12.76
N SER A 53 -3.16 -1.45 -12.07
CA SER A 53 -1.96 -2.03 -12.70
C SER A 53 -2.10 -3.51 -13.04
N MET A 54 -2.88 -4.25 -12.26
CA MET A 54 -3.33 -5.59 -12.62
C MET A 54 -4.46 -5.46 -13.65
N GLY A 55 -4.17 -5.65 -14.93
CA GLY A 55 -5.20 -5.77 -15.98
C GLY A 55 -6.21 -6.91 -15.71
N PRO A 56 -6.98 -7.42 -16.69
CA PRO A 56 -8.13 -8.33 -16.48
C PRO A 56 -7.81 -9.69 -15.81
N PHE A 57 -6.58 -9.92 -15.38
CA PHE A 57 -6.17 -11.02 -14.52
C PHE A 57 -6.98 -11.11 -13.22
N THR A 58 -7.42 -9.99 -12.63
CA THR A 58 -8.25 -9.98 -11.42
C THR A 58 -9.70 -10.44 -11.66
N GLU A 59 -10.28 -10.19 -12.83
CA GLU A 59 -11.62 -10.71 -13.21
C GLU A 59 -11.65 -12.25 -13.21
N VAL A 60 -10.55 -12.89 -13.60
CA VAL A 60 -10.43 -14.36 -13.63
C VAL A 60 -10.23 -14.91 -12.22
N PHE A 61 -9.42 -14.27 -11.37
CA PHE A 61 -9.15 -14.76 -10.02
C PHE A 61 -10.37 -14.64 -9.08
N PHE A 62 -11.20 -13.60 -9.23
CA PHE A 62 -12.41 -13.42 -8.43
C PHE A 62 -13.65 -14.11 -9.01
N SER A 63 -13.69 -14.45 -10.31
CA SER A 63 -14.80 -15.24 -10.89
C SER A 63 -14.76 -16.73 -10.52
N PHE A 64 -13.63 -17.25 -10.05
CA PHE A 64 -13.47 -18.65 -9.65
C PHE A 64 -13.56 -18.90 -8.13
N SER A 65 -13.89 -17.88 -7.33
CA SER A 65 -14.15 -18.00 -5.89
C SER A 65 -15.61 -17.82 -5.53
#